data_AF-A0AAV8CYM0-F1
#
_entry.id   AF-A0AAV8CYM0-F1
#
_cell.length_a   1.000
_cell.length_b   1.000
_cell.length_c   1.000
_cell.angle_alpha   90.00
_cell.angle_beta   90.00
_cell.angle_gamma   90.00
#
_symmetry.space_group_name_H-M   'P 1'
#
loop_
_entity.id
_entity.type
_entity.pdbx_description
1 polymer ?
#
loop_
_entity_poly.entity_id
_entity_poly.type
_entity_poly.pdbx_seq_one_letter_code
_entity_poly.pdbx_strand_id
1 'polypeptide(L)'
;MPPNMITLTGFTFLLISALLGYIYSPRLDTAPPRWVHLAHGLLLFLYQTFDAVDGKQARRTNSSSPLGELFDHGCDALACAFEALAFGSSIMCGRYTFFFWVIAAVPFYLATWEHFFTNTLILPVINGPTEGLMLIYVCHFFTFLTGAEWWAQDFRKSIPFLSWIPFVPEIPVYGVVMIFMTLFAVIPTIASNIGNVQKVVASKKGNMLSALAMLLPFNALLAGVGIWAYLSPSDIMKNYPHLLVVGTGFAFGFLVGRMILAHLCDEPKGLKTGMCMSLVFLPFAIANALTAKLNEGLPLVDEPLVLLLYCAYTVGLYLHFATSVIHEIKNALGIYCFRITRKEAYRKSHIIFGHWLFNLFLIHTLINATSDFFFFSF
;
A
#
# COMPACT_ATOMS: atom_id res chain seq x y z
N MET A 1 -4.43 -22.41 14.61
CA MET A 1 -4.20 -21.80 13.29
C MET A 1 -2.78 -21.25 13.23
N PRO A 2 -2.01 -21.50 12.16
CA PRO A 2 -0.74 -20.82 11.88
C PRO A 2 -0.93 -19.30 11.78
N PRO A 3 0.02 -18.48 12.25
CA PRO A 3 -0.10 -17.00 12.22
C PRO A 3 -0.42 -16.44 10.83
N ASN A 4 0.36 -16.79 9.81
CA ASN A 4 0.14 -16.26 8.45
C ASN A 4 -1.22 -16.66 7.84
N MET A 5 -1.85 -17.74 8.31
CA MET A 5 -3.22 -18.04 7.90
C MET A 5 -4.23 -17.05 8.52
N ILE A 6 -3.99 -16.60 9.76
CA ILE A 6 -4.79 -15.56 10.41
C ILE A 6 -4.67 -14.26 9.60
N THR A 7 -3.43 -13.84 9.28
CA THR A 7 -3.16 -12.69 8.40
C THR A 7 -3.94 -12.79 7.08
N LEU A 8 -3.81 -13.93 6.36
CA LEU A 8 -4.49 -14.12 5.07
C LEU A 8 -6.03 -14.11 5.19
N THR A 9 -6.55 -14.66 6.29
CA THR A 9 -8.00 -14.64 6.57
C THR A 9 -8.48 -13.21 6.82
N GLY A 10 -7.72 -12.43 7.62
CA GLY A 10 -7.96 -11.01 7.83
C GLY A 10 -7.96 -10.24 6.51
N PHE A 11 -6.93 -10.43 5.70
CA PHE A 11 -6.80 -9.78 4.39
C PHE A 11 -7.97 -10.11 3.44
N THR A 12 -8.51 -11.33 3.50
CA THR A 12 -9.68 -11.72 2.70
C THR A 12 -10.91 -10.88 3.03
N PHE A 13 -11.07 -10.40 4.27
CA PHE A 13 -12.17 -9.48 4.61
C PHE A 13 -12.08 -8.16 3.85
N LEU A 14 -10.86 -7.63 3.64
CA LEU A 14 -10.65 -6.42 2.85
C LEU A 14 -10.95 -6.63 1.36
N LEU A 15 -10.60 -7.81 0.82
CA LEU A 15 -10.94 -8.17 -0.56
C LEU A 15 -12.46 -8.24 -0.77
N ILE A 16 -13.18 -8.85 0.16
CA ILE A 16 -14.65 -8.89 0.14
C ILE A 16 -15.21 -7.46 0.26
N SER A 17 -14.68 -6.65 1.16
CA SER A 17 -15.08 -5.26 1.36
C SER A 17 -14.92 -4.45 0.08
N ALA A 18 -13.75 -4.48 -0.56
CA ALA A 18 -13.50 -3.78 -1.82
C ALA A 18 -14.40 -4.29 -2.96
N LEU A 19 -14.64 -5.61 -3.04
CA LEU A 19 -15.55 -6.20 -4.03
C LEU A 19 -16.99 -5.71 -3.87
N LEU A 20 -17.50 -5.60 -2.63
CA LEU A 20 -18.79 -5.00 -2.37
C LEU A 20 -18.84 -3.54 -2.85
N GLY A 21 -17.77 -2.79 -2.60
CA GLY A 21 -17.62 -1.42 -3.12
C GLY A 21 -17.68 -1.37 -4.64
N TYR A 22 -17.01 -2.29 -5.34
CA TYR A 22 -17.05 -2.39 -6.80
C TYR A 22 -18.45 -2.72 -7.34
N ILE A 23 -19.15 -3.67 -6.71
CA ILE A 23 -20.48 -4.12 -7.15
C ILE A 23 -21.53 -3.01 -6.97
N TYR A 24 -21.52 -2.30 -5.83
CA TYR A 24 -22.56 -1.33 -5.48
C TYR A 24 -22.19 0.13 -5.76
N SER A 25 -20.91 0.44 -5.94
CA SER A 25 -20.40 1.77 -6.30
C SER A 25 -19.21 1.67 -7.27
N PRO A 26 -19.44 1.30 -8.54
CA PRO A 26 -18.37 1.01 -9.51
C PRO A 26 -17.45 2.20 -9.81
N ARG A 27 -17.95 3.43 -9.59
CA ARG A 27 -17.19 4.67 -9.75
C ARG A 27 -16.93 5.39 -8.43
N LEU A 28 -17.36 4.80 -7.31
CA LEU A 28 -17.22 5.34 -5.96
C LEU A 28 -17.90 6.71 -5.75
N ASP A 29 -18.76 7.13 -6.69
CA ASP A 29 -19.45 8.42 -6.71
C ASP A 29 -20.99 8.27 -6.59
N THR A 30 -21.46 7.05 -6.36
CA THR A 30 -22.86 6.71 -6.12
C THR A 30 -23.02 6.07 -4.75
N ALA A 31 -24.06 6.44 -4.01
CA ALA A 31 -24.33 5.88 -2.70
C ALA A 31 -24.73 4.40 -2.81
N PRO A 32 -23.95 3.46 -2.24
CA PRO A 32 -24.34 2.06 -2.20
C PRO A 32 -25.49 1.84 -1.17
N PRO A 33 -26.18 0.70 -1.20
CA PRO A 33 -27.16 0.35 -0.17
C PRO A 33 -26.54 0.41 1.23
N ARG A 34 -27.29 0.92 2.21
CA ARG A 34 -26.74 1.22 3.55
C ARG A 34 -26.04 0.04 4.23
N TRP A 35 -26.56 -1.18 4.04
CA TRP A 35 -25.95 -2.39 4.61
C TRP A 35 -24.51 -2.63 4.12
N VAL A 36 -24.13 -2.11 2.94
CA VAL A 36 -22.76 -2.20 2.41
C VAL A 36 -21.80 -1.42 3.30
N HIS A 37 -22.19 -0.26 3.82
CA HIS A 37 -21.38 0.50 4.80
C HIS A 37 -21.23 -0.27 6.12
N LEU A 38 -22.30 -0.91 6.59
CA LEU A 38 -22.22 -1.78 7.78
C LEU A 38 -21.27 -2.95 7.54
N ALA A 39 -21.32 -3.57 6.35
CA ALA A 39 -20.42 -4.64 5.96
C ALA A 39 -18.96 -4.15 5.90
N HIS A 40 -18.67 -3.01 5.28
CA HIS A 40 -17.33 -2.42 5.25
C HIS A 40 -16.77 -2.23 6.68
N GLY A 41 -17.55 -1.64 7.58
CA GLY A 41 -17.13 -1.43 8.97
C GLY A 41 -16.86 -2.73 9.73
N LEU A 42 -17.73 -3.73 9.58
CA LEU A 42 -17.54 -5.05 10.21
C LEU A 42 -16.33 -5.79 9.66
N LEU A 43 -16.13 -5.78 8.34
CA LEU A 43 -15.02 -6.44 7.67
C LEU A 43 -13.68 -5.81 8.04
N LEU A 44 -13.61 -4.47 8.13
CA LEU A 44 -12.40 -3.77 8.56
C LEU A 44 -12.09 -4.01 10.04
N PHE A 45 -13.11 -4.00 10.92
CA PHE A 45 -12.94 -4.36 12.33
C PHE A 45 -12.38 -5.78 12.49
N LEU A 46 -12.88 -6.73 11.70
CA LEU A 46 -12.37 -8.10 11.70
C LEU A 46 -10.93 -8.17 11.16
N TYR A 47 -10.60 -7.46 10.08
CA TYR A 47 -9.23 -7.37 9.58
C TYR A 47 -8.28 -6.87 10.67
N GLN A 48 -8.56 -5.70 11.27
CA GLN A 48 -7.73 -5.13 12.33
C GLN A 48 -7.56 -6.12 13.51
N THR A 49 -8.63 -6.82 13.88
CA THR A 49 -8.57 -7.81 14.96
C THR A 49 -7.66 -8.98 14.60
N PHE A 50 -7.73 -9.48 13.37
CA PHE A 50 -6.94 -10.63 12.92
C PHE A 50 -5.46 -10.27 12.80
N ASP A 51 -5.17 -9.10 12.23
CA ASP A 51 -3.85 -8.47 12.18
C ASP A 51 -3.23 -8.38 13.58
N ALA A 52 -3.91 -7.75 14.54
CA ALA A 52 -3.40 -7.63 15.90
C ALA A 52 -3.21 -8.98 16.65
N VAL A 53 -3.87 -10.05 16.19
CA VAL A 53 -3.83 -11.39 16.81
C VAL A 53 -2.73 -12.26 16.23
N ASP A 54 -2.33 -12.09 14.98
CA ASP A 54 -1.38 -13.01 14.33
C ASP A 54 0.02 -12.99 14.97
N GLY A 55 0.56 -11.81 15.33
CA GLY A 55 1.85 -11.66 15.97
C GLY A 55 1.82 -12.13 17.41
N LYS A 56 0.69 -11.92 18.10
CA LYS A 56 0.45 -12.50 19.44
C LYS A 56 0.44 -14.03 19.37
N GLN A 57 -0.22 -14.57 18.34
CA GLN A 57 -0.26 -16.00 18.10
C GLN A 57 1.12 -16.54 17.74
N ALA A 58 1.91 -15.86 16.90
CA ALA A 58 3.26 -16.24 16.52
C ALA A 58 4.19 -16.34 17.74
N ARG A 59 4.10 -15.37 18.67
CA ARG A 59 4.83 -15.41 19.95
C ARG A 59 4.36 -16.56 20.83
N ARG A 60 3.04 -16.75 20.97
CA ARG A 60 2.46 -17.83 21.78
C ARG A 60 2.89 -19.22 21.28
N THR A 61 2.94 -19.42 19.96
CA THR A 61 3.33 -20.70 19.36
C THR A 61 4.83 -20.84 19.10
N ASN A 62 5.64 -19.85 19.50
CA ASN A 62 7.08 -19.80 19.22
C ASN A 62 7.41 -19.99 17.72
N SER A 63 6.64 -19.35 16.84
CA SER A 63 6.75 -19.47 15.39
C SER A 63 6.96 -18.13 14.68
N SER A 64 7.43 -17.10 15.40
CA SER A 64 7.88 -15.83 14.80
C SER A 64 9.03 -16.08 13.83
N SER A 65 8.99 -15.44 12.66
CA SER A 65 10.01 -15.59 11.61
C SER A 65 10.02 -14.42 10.64
N PRO A 66 11.13 -14.19 9.90
CA PRO A 66 11.19 -13.18 8.82
C PRO A 66 10.12 -13.39 7.74
N LEU A 67 9.75 -14.65 7.46
CA LEU A 67 8.66 -14.98 6.53
C LEU A 67 7.30 -14.47 7.04
N GLY A 68 7.07 -14.59 8.35
CA GLY A 68 5.85 -14.09 8.98
C GLY A 68 5.76 -12.57 8.87
N GLU A 69 6.83 -11.87 9.24
CA GLU A 69 6.91 -10.41 9.14
C GLU A 69 6.72 -9.88 7.72
N LEU A 70 7.40 -10.50 6.73
CA LEU A 70 7.24 -10.10 5.32
C LEU A 70 5.82 -10.33 4.82
N PHE A 71 5.19 -11.44 5.22
CA PHE A 71 3.83 -11.78 4.79
C PHE A 71 2.78 -10.84 5.39
N ASP A 72 2.93 -10.56 6.68
CA ASP A 72 2.08 -9.66 7.46
C ASP A 72 2.08 -8.24 6.89
N HIS A 73 3.24 -7.58 6.92
CA HIS A 73 3.39 -6.24 6.38
C HIS A 73 3.10 -6.15 4.86
N GLY A 74 3.31 -7.24 4.12
CA GLY A 74 2.92 -7.31 2.71
C GLY A 74 1.40 -7.25 2.51
N CYS A 75 0.64 -7.92 3.38
CA CYS A 75 -0.83 -7.80 3.39
C CYS A 75 -1.26 -6.38 3.79
N ASP A 76 -0.61 -5.77 4.78
CA ASP A 76 -0.92 -4.40 5.21
C ASP A 76 -0.64 -3.35 4.13
N ALA A 77 0.41 -3.55 3.34
CA ALA A 77 0.71 -2.68 2.21
C ALA A 77 -0.43 -2.71 1.17
N LEU A 78 -0.97 -3.89 0.87
CA LEU A 78 -2.11 -4.04 -0.02
C LEU A 78 -3.42 -3.55 0.64
N ALA A 79 -3.56 -3.70 1.96
CA ALA A 79 -4.71 -3.23 2.73
C ALA A 79 -4.94 -1.74 2.51
N CYS A 80 -3.88 -0.93 2.40
CA CYS A 80 -3.98 0.49 2.07
C CYS A 80 -4.85 0.76 0.83
N ALA A 81 -4.75 -0.07 -0.22
CA ALA A 81 -5.50 0.09 -1.47
C ALA A 81 -6.94 -0.41 -1.36
N PHE A 82 -7.13 -1.63 -0.85
CA PHE A 82 -8.46 -2.23 -0.72
C PHE A 82 -9.33 -1.46 0.28
N GLU A 83 -8.73 -0.97 1.36
CA GLU A 83 -9.43 -0.15 2.34
C GLU A 83 -9.77 1.23 1.79
N ALA A 84 -8.86 1.86 1.03
CA ALA A 84 -9.19 3.12 0.35
C ALA A 84 -10.42 2.98 -0.57
N LEU A 85 -10.57 1.86 -1.28
CA LEU A 85 -11.74 1.59 -2.11
C LEU A 85 -13.04 1.45 -1.30
N ALA A 86 -13.01 0.68 -0.21
CA ALA A 86 -14.15 0.53 0.69
C ALA A 86 -14.54 1.88 1.34
N PHE A 87 -13.54 2.64 1.79
CA PHE A 87 -13.72 3.96 2.35
C PHE A 87 -14.31 4.93 1.32
N GLY A 88 -13.71 5.01 0.13
CA GLY A 88 -14.19 5.84 -0.98
C GLY A 88 -15.64 5.57 -1.38
N SER A 89 -16.04 4.29 -1.37
CA SER A 89 -17.44 3.85 -1.55
C SER A 89 -18.35 4.39 -0.45
N SER A 90 -17.88 4.41 0.80
CA SER A 90 -18.67 4.89 1.94
C SER A 90 -18.81 6.40 2.02
N ILE A 91 -17.81 7.15 1.57
CA ILE A 91 -17.86 8.61 1.59
C ILE A 91 -18.25 9.21 0.24
N MET A 92 -18.56 8.37 -0.75
CA MET A 92 -19.01 8.73 -2.09
C MET A 92 -18.10 9.78 -2.76
N CYS A 93 -16.78 9.60 -2.67
CA CYS A 93 -15.80 10.62 -3.09
C CYS A 93 -15.22 10.38 -4.49
N GLY A 94 -15.64 9.34 -5.20
CA GLY A 94 -15.28 9.10 -6.60
C GLY A 94 -13.77 9.12 -6.84
N ARG A 95 -13.32 9.99 -7.76
CA ARG A 95 -11.90 10.20 -8.08
C ARG A 95 -11.03 10.51 -6.87
N TYR A 96 -11.59 11.13 -5.83
CA TYR A 96 -10.85 11.53 -4.63
C TYR A 96 -10.42 10.33 -3.78
N THR A 97 -10.96 9.14 -4.05
CA THR A 97 -10.51 7.88 -3.44
C THR A 97 -9.01 7.66 -3.63
N PHE A 98 -8.46 8.03 -4.79
CA PHE A 98 -7.03 7.90 -5.05
C PHE A 98 -6.20 8.70 -4.04
N PHE A 99 -6.63 9.90 -3.65
CA PHE A 99 -5.92 10.71 -2.67
C PHE A 99 -6.07 10.17 -1.23
N PHE A 100 -7.19 9.52 -0.90
CA PHE A 100 -7.30 8.77 0.36
C PHE A 100 -6.34 7.58 0.41
N TRP A 101 -6.15 6.88 -0.73
CA TRP A 101 -5.09 5.89 -0.84
C TRP A 101 -3.71 6.50 -0.63
N VAL A 102 -3.40 7.67 -1.22
CA VAL A 102 -2.13 8.38 -1.00
C VAL A 102 -1.93 8.76 0.48
N ILE A 103 -2.99 9.21 1.16
CA ILE A 103 -2.97 9.53 2.60
C ILE A 103 -2.59 8.32 3.46
N ALA A 104 -2.98 7.11 3.05
CA ALA A 104 -2.57 5.87 3.73
C ALA A 104 -1.16 5.42 3.30
N ALA A 105 -0.88 5.42 2.00
CA ALA A 105 0.34 4.87 1.42
C ALA A 105 1.61 5.66 1.79
N VAL A 106 1.54 6.99 1.86
CA VAL A 106 2.72 7.84 2.14
C VAL A 106 3.25 7.62 3.55
N PRO A 107 2.44 7.72 4.63
CA PRO A 107 2.90 7.38 5.98
C PRO A 107 3.38 5.93 6.09
N PHE A 108 2.69 4.98 5.47
CA PHE A 108 3.05 3.57 5.52
C PHE A 108 4.42 3.30 4.88
N TYR A 109 4.68 3.87 3.69
CA TYR A 109 5.98 3.73 3.03
C TYR A 109 7.10 4.33 3.86
N LEU A 110 6.88 5.52 4.43
CA LEU A 110 7.88 6.18 5.26
C LEU A 110 8.12 5.48 6.58
N ALA A 111 7.11 4.85 7.19
CA ALA A 111 7.28 4.03 8.38
C ALA A 111 8.09 2.76 8.05
N THR A 112 7.83 2.15 6.90
CA THR A 112 8.62 1.00 6.41
C THR A 112 10.07 1.41 6.10
N TRP A 113 10.26 2.60 5.52
CA TRP A 113 11.59 3.16 5.29
C TRP A 113 12.30 3.49 6.59
N GLU A 114 11.63 4.10 7.56
CA GLU A 114 12.18 4.31 8.90
C GLU A 114 12.58 3.00 9.56
N HIS A 115 11.74 1.96 9.45
CA HIS A 115 12.01 0.63 9.96
C HIS A 115 13.31 0.07 9.40
N PHE A 116 13.56 0.22 8.09
CA PHE A 116 14.81 -0.21 7.44
C PHE A 116 16.06 0.41 8.10
N PHE A 117 16.01 1.67 8.57
CA PHE A 117 17.16 2.34 9.18
C PHE A 117 17.29 2.09 10.68
N THR A 118 16.16 2.04 11.38
CA THR A 118 16.07 1.96 12.84
C THR A 118 16.11 0.52 13.36
N ASN A 119 15.80 -0.47 12.51
CA ASN A 119 15.62 -1.89 12.85
C ASN A 119 14.48 -2.13 13.86
N THR A 120 13.61 -1.15 14.06
CA THR A 120 12.44 -1.24 14.91
C THR A 120 11.28 -0.49 14.27
N LEU A 121 10.10 -1.10 14.15
CA LEU A 121 8.92 -0.38 13.73
C LEU A 121 8.45 0.54 14.87
N ILE A 122 8.65 1.85 14.69
CA ILE A 122 8.30 2.86 15.71
C ILE A 122 6.85 3.30 15.49
N LEU A 123 5.95 2.78 16.33
CA LEU A 123 4.55 3.20 16.33
C LEU A 123 4.29 4.21 17.47
N PRO A 124 3.89 5.45 17.17
CA PRO A 124 3.44 6.38 18.19
C PRO A 124 2.14 5.91 18.85
N VAL A 125 1.81 6.51 20.00
CA VAL A 125 0.59 6.20 20.77
C VAL A 125 -0.67 6.29 19.90
N ILE A 126 -0.73 7.28 19.01
CA ILE A 126 -1.74 7.37 17.95
C ILE A 126 -1.07 6.98 16.65
N ASN A 127 -1.47 5.85 16.07
CA ASN A 127 -0.86 5.30 14.85
C ASN A 127 -1.93 4.86 13.85
N GLY A 128 -1.49 4.68 12.60
CA GLY A 128 -2.37 4.25 11.50
C GLY A 128 -3.01 2.87 11.73
N PRO A 129 -2.22 1.81 12.01
CA PRO A 129 -2.76 0.45 12.16
C PRO A 129 -3.79 0.28 13.28
N THR A 130 -3.72 1.10 14.35
CA THR A 130 -4.64 1.02 15.48
C THR A 130 -5.73 2.08 15.41
N GLU A 131 -5.42 3.34 15.72
CA GLU A 131 -6.41 4.42 15.79
C GLU A 131 -6.92 4.82 14.40
N GLY A 132 -6.07 4.75 13.37
CA GLY A 132 -6.44 5.05 11.99
C GLY A 132 -7.50 4.08 11.45
N LEU A 133 -7.25 2.77 11.53
CA LEU A 133 -8.24 1.77 11.10
C LEU A 133 -9.52 1.84 11.95
N MET A 134 -9.40 2.12 13.26
CA MET A 134 -10.57 2.36 14.12
C MET A 134 -11.42 3.51 13.62
N LEU A 135 -10.80 4.65 13.34
CA LEU A 135 -11.49 5.81 12.82
C LEU A 135 -12.23 5.48 11.52
N ILE A 136 -11.62 4.68 10.63
CA ILE A 136 -12.23 4.32 9.35
C ILE A 136 -13.46 3.42 9.53
N TYR A 137 -13.43 2.37 10.37
CA TYR A 137 -14.65 1.56 10.58
C TYR A 137 -15.73 2.30 11.37
N VAL A 138 -15.36 3.22 12.26
CA VAL A 138 -16.33 4.11 12.92
C VAL A 138 -16.99 5.01 11.87
N CYS A 139 -16.24 5.54 10.91
CA CYS A 139 -16.79 6.28 9.78
C CYS A 139 -17.74 5.41 8.94
N HIS A 140 -17.41 4.15 8.68
CA HIS A 140 -18.33 3.22 8.01
C HIS A 140 -19.66 3.05 8.75
N PHE A 141 -19.61 2.82 10.07
CA PHE A 141 -20.83 2.71 10.88
C PHE A 141 -21.60 4.02 10.96
N PHE A 142 -20.90 5.15 11.01
CA PHE A 142 -21.54 6.46 10.92
C PHE A 142 -22.25 6.65 9.59
N THR A 143 -21.61 6.32 8.45
CA THR A 143 -22.24 6.34 7.13
C THR A 143 -23.45 5.41 7.05
N PHE A 144 -23.39 4.23 7.68
CA PHE A 144 -24.57 3.35 7.77
C PHE A 144 -25.77 4.05 8.44
N LEU A 145 -25.54 4.96 9.39
CA LEU A 145 -26.57 5.73 10.12
C LEU A 145 -26.96 7.06 9.45
N THR A 146 -26.08 7.70 8.68
CA THR A 146 -26.36 9.00 8.06
C THR A 146 -26.61 8.96 6.56
N GLY A 147 -26.06 7.97 5.85
CA GLY A 147 -26.02 7.91 4.39
C GLY A 147 -24.73 8.50 3.81
N ALA A 148 -24.31 8.01 2.65
CA ALA A 148 -23.07 8.43 2.00
C ALA A 148 -23.12 9.89 1.51
N GLU A 149 -24.31 10.38 1.18
CA GLU A 149 -24.58 11.74 0.73
C GLU A 149 -24.17 12.80 1.76
N TRP A 150 -24.17 12.45 3.06
CA TRP A 150 -23.71 13.33 4.12
C TRP A 150 -22.24 13.75 3.94
N TRP A 151 -21.42 12.90 3.33
CA TRP A 151 -20.01 13.19 3.07
C TRP A 151 -19.79 14.05 1.83
N ALA A 152 -20.63 13.87 0.82
CA ALA A 152 -20.52 14.55 -0.46
C ALA A 152 -21.21 15.92 -0.50
N GLN A 153 -22.14 16.19 0.42
CA GLN A 153 -22.73 17.52 0.56
C GLN A 153 -21.73 18.53 1.14
N ASP A 154 -22.03 19.81 0.91
CA ASP A 154 -21.27 20.92 1.48
C ASP A 154 -21.18 20.83 3.01
N PHE A 155 -19.98 21.02 3.55
CA PHE A 155 -19.72 20.80 4.97
C PHE A 155 -20.58 21.66 5.91
N ARG A 156 -21.03 22.84 5.47
CA ARG A 156 -21.89 23.73 6.28
C ARG A 156 -23.28 23.15 6.47
N LYS A 157 -23.76 22.32 5.53
CA LYS A 157 -25.02 21.56 5.66
C LYS A 157 -24.87 20.42 6.65
N SER A 158 -23.73 19.74 6.63
CA SER A 158 -23.42 18.64 7.56
C SER A 158 -23.16 19.12 8.98
N ILE A 159 -22.66 20.35 9.15
CA ILE A 159 -22.29 20.93 10.44
C ILE A 159 -22.92 22.34 10.57
N PRO A 160 -24.22 22.45 10.89
CA PRO A 160 -24.96 23.72 10.85
C PRO A 160 -24.38 24.81 11.76
N PHE A 161 -23.71 24.45 12.85
CA PHE A 161 -23.09 25.41 13.76
C PHE A 161 -21.84 26.10 13.18
N LEU A 162 -21.28 25.62 12.07
CA LEU A 162 -20.16 26.25 11.33
C LEU A 162 -20.64 27.04 10.10
N SER A 163 -21.95 27.12 9.89
CA SER A 163 -22.54 27.82 8.73
C SER A 163 -22.22 29.32 8.67
N TRP A 164 -21.80 29.91 9.78
CA TRP A 164 -21.49 31.34 9.91
C TRP A 164 -20.07 31.72 9.48
N ILE A 165 -19.17 30.75 9.21
CA ILE A 165 -17.80 31.05 8.76
C ILE A 165 -17.88 31.62 7.33
N PRO A 166 -17.70 32.93 7.13
CA PRO A 166 -17.78 33.51 5.80
C PRO A 166 -16.48 33.20 5.03
N PHE A 167 -16.54 33.25 3.70
CA PHE A 167 -15.40 33.13 2.78
C PHE A 167 -14.80 31.74 2.53
N VAL A 168 -15.40 30.64 3.03
CA VAL A 168 -14.99 29.28 2.62
C VAL A 168 -15.73 28.89 1.33
N PRO A 169 -15.02 28.53 0.25
CA PRO A 169 -15.64 27.97 -0.96
C PRO A 169 -16.49 26.75 -0.63
N GLU A 170 -17.47 26.43 -1.48
CA GLU A 170 -18.21 25.17 -1.35
C GLU A 170 -17.22 23.99 -1.36
N ILE A 171 -17.20 23.24 -0.25
CA ILE A 171 -16.31 22.10 -0.07
C ILE A 171 -17.10 20.94 0.55
N PRO A 172 -17.05 19.75 -0.06
CA PRO A 172 -17.69 18.57 0.50
C PRO A 172 -17.00 18.15 1.79
N VAL A 173 -17.73 17.51 2.71
CA VAL A 173 -17.16 17.05 3.99
C VAL A 173 -15.95 16.14 3.78
N TYR A 174 -15.98 15.24 2.79
CA TYR A 174 -14.82 14.40 2.50
C TYR A 174 -13.56 15.22 2.17
N GLY A 175 -13.72 16.39 1.53
CA GLY A 175 -12.61 17.29 1.21
C GLY A 175 -12.04 17.93 2.46
N VAL A 176 -12.90 18.34 3.40
CA VAL A 176 -12.48 18.83 4.72
C VAL A 176 -11.71 17.74 5.46
N VAL A 177 -12.26 16.51 5.54
CA VAL A 177 -11.58 15.37 6.19
C VAL A 177 -10.21 15.13 5.58
N MET A 178 -10.09 15.14 4.25
CA MET A 178 -8.83 14.96 3.55
C MET A 178 -7.79 16.02 3.94
N ILE A 179 -8.19 17.29 4.00
CA ILE A 179 -7.31 18.40 4.45
C ILE A 179 -6.87 18.19 5.90
N PHE A 180 -7.80 17.88 6.80
CA PHE A 180 -7.50 17.64 8.21
C PHE A 180 -6.55 16.45 8.40
N MET A 181 -6.80 15.31 7.74
CA MET A 181 -5.90 14.16 7.78
C MET A 181 -4.51 14.50 7.25
N THR A 182 -4.42 15.31 6.18
CA THR A 182 -3.14 15.74 5.63
C THR A 182 -2.37 16.61 6.63
N LEU A 183 -3.03 17.62 7.19
CA LEU A 183 -2.40 18.60 8.09
C LEU A 183 -2.00 18.01 9.45
N PHE A 184 -2.87 17.17 10.03
CA PHE A 184 -2.72 16.72 11.41
C PHE A 184 -2.25 15.28 11.57
N ALA A 185 -2.34 14.45 10.52
CA ALA A 185 -1.84 13.06 10.56
C ALA A 185 -0.63 12.86 9.64
N VAL A 186 -0.77 13.15 8.34
CA VAL A 186 0.26 12.83 7.35
C VAL A 186 1.52 13.69 7.52
N ILE A 187 1.40 15.01 7.54
CA ILE A 187 2.57 15.92 7.65
C ILE A 187 3.37 15.66 8.94
N PRO A 188 2.75 15.55 10.14
CA PRO A 188 3.49 15.22 11.36
C PRO A 188 4.19 13.86 11.29
N THR A 189 3.54 12.86 10.69
CA THR A 189 4.14 11.52 10.53
C THR A 189 5.35 11.56 9.60
N ILE A 190 5.27 12.26 8.46
CA ILE A 190 6.41 12.48 7.57
C ILE A 190 7.58 13.13 8.31
N ALA A 191 7.30 14.21 9.05
CA ALA A 191 8.32 14.93 9.81
C ALA A 191 8.99 14.05 10.88
N SER A 192 8.20 13.24 11.59
CA SER A 192 8.71 12.27 12.57
C SER A 192 9.62 11.23 11.94
N ASN A 193 9.17 10.58 10.87
CA ASN A 193 9.91 9.50 10.20
C ASN A 193 11.25 10.03 9.63
N ILE A 194 11.24 11.20 8.99
CA ILE A 194 12.45 11.85 8.50
C ILE A 194 13.39 12.18 9.66
N GLY A 195 12.88 12.78 10.74
CA GLY A 195 13.68 13.16 11.90
C GLY A 195 14.35 11.96 12.57
N ASN A 196 13.66 10.82 12.67
CA ASN A 196 14.20 9.61 13.26
C ASN A 196 15.26 8.96 12.37
N VAL A 197 15.04 8.88 11.06
CA VAL A 197 16.06 8.39 10.12
C VAL A 197 17.29 9.30 10.14
N GLN A 198 17.10 10.63 10.14
CA GLN A 198 18.22 11.58 10.24
C GLN A 198 19.08 11.34 11.48
N LYS A 199 18.47 11.12 12.65
CA LYS A 199 19.21 10.81 13.89
C LYS A 199 20.05 9.56 13.75
N VAL A 200 19.50 8.48 13.18
CA VAL A 200 20.22 7.20 13.01
C VAL A 200 21.32 7.30 11.94
N VAL A 201 21.06 8.01 10.85
CA VAL A 201 22.06 8.24 9.81
C VAL A 201 23.22 9.06 10.36
N ALA A 202 22.93 10.14 11.10
CA ALA A 202 23.96 10.98 11.73
C ALA A 202 24.79 10.22 12.76
N SER A 203 24.15 9.43 13.65
CA SER A 203 24.86 8.66 14.67
C SER A 203 25.79 7.59 14.09
N LYS A 204 25.40 6.99 12.94
CA LYS A 204 26.21 6.02 12.19
C LYS A 204 27.16 6.67 11.18
N LYS A 205 27.31 8.00 11.16
CA LYS A 205 28.10 8.77 10.17
C LYS A 205 27.78 8.39 8.71
N GLY A 206 26.52 8.06 8.44
CA GLY A 206 26.04 7.68 7.12
C GLY A 206 25.66 8.89 6.26
N ASN A 207 25.29 8.61 5.00
CA ASN A 207 24.84 9.64 4.06
C ASN A 207 23.31 9.69 3.98
N MET A 208 22.73 10.86 4.29
CA MET A 208 21.28 11.08 4.20
C MET A 208 20.79 11.03 2.74
N LEU A 209 21.63 11.41 1.76
CA LEU A 209 21.25 11.35 0.35
C LEU A 209 21.00 9.91 -0.09
N SER A 210 21.83 8.96 0.34
CA SER A 210 21.63 7.54 0.07
C SER A 210 20.35 7.00 0.73
N ALA A 211 19.98 7.53 1.90
CA ALA A 211 18.73 7.19 2.56
C ALA A 211 17.52 7.72 1.80
N LEU A 212 17.55 8.99 1.37
CA LEU A 212 16.49 9.61 0.57
C LEU A 212 16.35 8.98 -0.82
N ALA A 213 17.45 8.48 -1.42
CA ALA A 213 17.42 7.79 -2.70
C ALA A 213 16.52 6.53 -2.69
N MET A 214 16.34 5.89 -1.52
CA MET A 214 15.41 4.77 -1.38
C MET A 214 13.94 5.18 -1.52
N LEU A 215 13.61 6.46 -1.35
CA LEU A 215 12.25 6.98 -1.55
C LEU A 215 11.93 7.27 -3.02
N LEU A 216 12.95 7.29 -3.90
CA LEU A 216 12.79 7.66 -5.30
C LEU A 216 11.80 6.74 -6.06
N PRO A 217 11.82 5.40 -5.91
CA PRO A 217 10.86 4.54 -6.63
C PRO A 217 9.41 4.83 -6.28
N PHE A 218 9.10 5.10 -5.01
CA PHE A 218 7.75 5.43 -4.58
C PHE A 218 7.31 6.83 -5.06
N ASN A 219 8.20 7.82 -5.00
CA ASN A 219 7.93 9.14 -5.58
C ASN A 219 7.70 9.06 -7.10
N ALA A 220 8.48 8.24 -7.80
CA ALA A 220 8.31 8.00 -9.23
C ALA A 220 6.99 7.28 -9.56
N LEU A 221 6.54 6.34 -8.71
CA LEU A 221 5.21 5.74 -8.84
C LEU A 221 4.10 6.80 -8.74
N LEU A 222 4.12 7.62 -7.68
CA LEU A 222 3.11 8.66 -7.47
C LEU A 222 3.12 9.71 -8.61
N ALA A 223 4.31 10.17 -9.00
CA ALA A 223 4.46 11.14 -10.08
C ALA A 223 4.01 10.54 -11.42
N GLY A 224 4.40 9.31 -11.74
CA GLY A 224 4.05 8.65 -13.00
C GLY A 224 2.55 8.41 -13.12
N VAL A 225 1.90 7.91 -12.08
CA VAL A 225 0.44 7.73 -12.05
C VAL A 225 -0.28 9.07 -12.08
N GLY A 226 0.22 10.09 -11.36
CA GLY A 226 -0.35 11.43 -11.38
C GLY A 226 -0.27 12.11 -12.75
N ILE A 227 0.89 11.99 -13.44
CA ILE A 227 1.08 12.49 -14.80
C ILE A 227 0.14 11.76 -15.76
N TRP A 228 0.06 10.43 -15.68
CA TRP A 228 -0.85 9.67 -16.52
C TRP A 228 -2.31 10.08 -16.30
N ALA A 229 -2.76 10.17 -15.05
CA ALA A 229 -4.12 10.60 -14.73
C ALA A 229 -4.42 12.02 -15.22
N TYR A 230 -3.45 12.95 -15.17
CA TYR A 230 -3.61 14.30 -15.70
C TYR A 230 -3.72 14.35 -17.23
N LEU A 231 -2.96 13.51 -17.93
CA LEU A 231 -2.95 13.44 -19.38
C LEU A 231 -4.11 12.61 -19.96
N SER A 232 -4.71 11.76 -19.13
CA SER A 232 -5.70 10.74 -19.49
C SER A 232 -6.87 11.31 -20.32
N PRO A 233 -7.06 10.88 -21.59
CA PRO A 233 -8.25 11.25 -22.38
C PRO A 233 -9.55 10.65 -21.83
N SER A 234 -9.49 9.50 -21.15
CA SER A 234 -10.66 8.77 -20.63
C SER A 234 -10.96 9.06 -19.17
N ASP A 235 -10.25 10.00 -18.54
CA ASP A 235 -10.39 10.35 -17.11
C ASP A 235 -10.37 9.09 -16.23
N ILE A 236 -9.28 8.31 -16.31
CA ILE A 236 -9.14 7.00 -15.65
C ILE A 236 -9.43 7.03 -14.15
N MET A 237 -9.13 8.15 -13.48
CA MET A 237 -9.36 8.30 -12.05
C MET A 237 -10.86 8.45 -11.72
N LYS A 238 -11.65 9.02 -12.63
CA LYS A 238 -13.12 9.12 -12.49
C LYS A 238 -13.83 7.86 -12.96
N ASN A 239 -13.47 7.35 -14.14
CA ASN A 239 -14.24 6.32 -14.82
C ASN A 239 -13.83 4.90 -14.40
N TYR A 240 -12.59 4.71 -13.94
CA TYR A 240 -12.03 3.41 -13.56
C TYR A 240 -11.24 3.45 -12.23
N PRO A 241 -11.78 4.06 -11.15
CA PRO A 241 -11.04 4.26 -9.90
C PRO A 241 -10.58 2.95 -9.26
N HIS A 242 -11.38 1.89 -9.34
CA HIS A 242 -11.01 0.56 -8.82
C HIS A 242 -9.77 0.00 -9.50
N LEU A 243 -9.73 -0.02 -10.84
CA LEU A 243 -8.58 -0.54 -11.58
C LEU A 243 -7.32 0.29 -11.31
N LEU A 244 -7.46 1.62 -11.26
CA LEU A 244 -6.34 2.52 -10.97
C LEU A 244 -5.77 2.27 -9.57
N VAL A 245 -6.61 2.28 -8.53
CA VAL A 245 -6.17 2.08 -7.14
C VAL A 245 -5.65 0.65 -6.92
N VAL A 246 -6.26 -0.38 -7.52
CA VAL A 246 -5.74 -1.76 -7.43
C VAL A 246 -4.38 -1.87 -8.10
N GLY A 247 -4.24 -1.43 -9.36
CA GLY A 247 -2.97 -1.51 -10.08
C GLY A 247 -1.85 -0.76 -9.36
N THR A 248 -2.12 0.48 -8.92
CA THR A 248 -1.16 1.26 -8.16
C THR A 248 -0.91 0.69 -6.76
N GLY A 249 -1.93 0.10 -6.12
CA GLY A 249 -1.83 -0.58 -4.83
C GLY A 249 -0.90 -1.80 -4.87
N PHE A 250 -0.98 -2.62 -5.92
CA PHE A 250 -0.08 -3.76 -6.11
C PHE A 250 1.35 -3.33 -6.49
N ALA A 251 1.50 -2.27 -7.30
CA ALA A 251 2.82 -1.66 -7.53
C ALA A 251 3.45 -1.19 -6.22
N PHE A 252 2.66 -0.51 -5.38
CA PHE A 252 3.06 -0.07 -4.05
C PHE A 252 3.41 -1.24 -3.13
N GLY A 253 2.57 -2.27 -3.06
CA GLY A 253 2.84 -3.48 -2.29
C GLY A 253 4.16 -4.14 -2.69
N PHE A 254 4.50 -4.16 -3.98
CA PHE A 254 5.79 -4.64 -4.46
C PHE A 254 6.95 -3.75 -3.94
N LEU A 255 6.82 -2.42 -4.01
CA LEU A 255 7.83 -1.51 -3.48
C LEU A 255 8.07 -1.70 -1.97
N VAL A 256 7.00 -1.81 -1.18
CA VAL A 256 7.09 -2.07 0.26
C VAL A 256 7.73 -3.43 0.51
N GLY A 257 7.24 -4.49 -0.14
CA GLY A 257 7.75 -5.85 0.04
C GLY A 257 9.24 -5.96 -0.27
N ARG A 258 9.71 -5.27 -1.31
CA ARG A 258 11.15 -5.19 -1.65
C ARG A 258 11.95 -4.41 -0.60
N MET A 259 11.36 -3.41 0.06
CA MET A 259 12.03 -2.65 1.12
C MET A 259 12.15 -3.48 2.40
N ILE A 260 11.10 -4.21 2.76
CA ILE A 260 11.13 -5.16 3.88
C ILE A 260 12.13 -6.27 3.61
N LEU A 261 12.13 -6.86 2.40
CA LEU A 261 13.10 -7.88 2.05
C LEU A 261 14.53 -7.35 2.14
N ALA A 262 14.80 -6.14 1.62
CA ALA A 262 16.10 -5.50 1.73
C ALA A 262 16.52 -5.28 3.18
N HIS A 263 15.58 -4.96 4.08
CA HIS A 263 15.82 -4.87 5.52
C HIS A 263 16.17 -6.22 6.11
N LEU A 264 15.36 -7.25 5.87
CA LEU A 264 15.55 -8.61 6.39
C LEU A 264 16.85 -9.27 5.91
N CYS A 265 17.35 -8.85 4.74
CA CYS A 265 18.61 -9.32 4.16
C CYS A 265 19.81 -8.40 4.47
N ASP A 266 19.64 -7.37 5.32
CA ASP A 266 20.68 -6.40 5.65
C ASP A 266 21.36 -5.76 4.41
N GLU A 267 20.59 -5.50 3.35
CA GLU A 267 21.15 -4.98 2.12
C GLU A 267 21.72 -3.56 2.29
N PRO A 268 22.73 -3.16 1.49
CA PRO A 268 23.33 -1.83 1.59
C PRO A 268 22.33 -0.70 1.30
N LYS A 269 22.51 0.44 1.99
CA LYS A 269 21.71 1.66 1.79
C LYS A 269 21.92 2.24 0.39
N GLY A 270 20.88 2.82 -0.20
CA GLY A 270 20.94 3.46 -1.51
C GLY A 270 19.79 3.05 -2.42
N LEU A 271 19.73 3.63 -3.62
CA LEU A 271 18.69 3.34 -4.59
C LEU A 271 18.62 1.83 -4.88
N LYS A 272 17.44 1.25 -4.71
CA LYS A 272 17.16 -0.15 -4.98
C LYS A 272 16.57 -0.27 -6.38
N THR A 273 17.41 -0.42 -7.40
CA THR A 273 16.96 -0.48 -8.81
C THR A 273 15.91 -1.57 -9.06
N GLY A 274 16.01 -2.72 -8.37
CA GLY A 274 14.99 -3.78 -8.44
C GLY A 274 13.59 -3.37 -7.97
N MET A 275 13.44 -2.27 -7.22
CA MET A 275 12.12 -1.70 -6.89
C MET A 275 11.46 -1.04 -8.12
N CYS A 276 12.26 -0.51 -9.04
CA CYS A 276 11.78 0.19 -10.23
C CYS A 276 11.07 -0.73 -11.23
N MET A 277 11.12 -2.05 -11.06
CA MET A 277 10.37 -2.99 -11.89
C MET A 277 8.88 -2.66 -11.92
N SER A 278 8.29 -2.29 -10.78
CA SER A 278 6.89 -1.87 -10.72
C SER A 278 6.53 -0.63 -11.55
N LEU A 279 7.54 0.14 -12.00
CA LEU A 279 7.39 1.40 -12.73
C LEU A 279 7.48 1.23 -14.25
N VAL A 280 7.98 0.10 -14.75
CA VAL A 280 8.33 -0.13 -16.17
C VAL A 280 7.15 0.10 -17.11
N PHE A 281 5.92 -0.15 -16.64
CA PHE A 281 4.71 0.06 -17.45
C PHE A 281 4.31 1.54 -17.59
N LEU A 282 4.68 2.40 -16.64
CA LEU A 282 4.21 3.79 -16.59
C LEU A 282 4.67 4.64 -17.79
N PRO A 283 5.93 4.56 -18.28
CA PRO A 283 6.34 5.26 -19.48
C PRO A 283 5.47 4.97 -20.70
N PHE A 284 5.08 3.71 -20.91
CA PHE A 284 4.17 3.32 -21.99
C PHE A 284 2.79 3.96 -21.80
N ALA A 285 2.23 3.88 -20.59
CA ALA A 285 0.92 4.45 -20.29
C ALA A 285 0.89 5.98 -20.47
N ILE A 286 1.93 6.67 -20.00
CA ILE A 286 2.10 8.13 -20.16
C ILE A 286 2.27 8.49 -21.63
N ALA A 287 3.10 7.75 -22.38
CA ALA A 287 3.28 7.98 -23.81
C ALA A 287 1.96 7.79 -24.58
N ASN A 288 1.18 6.76 -24.25
CA ASN A 288 -0.14 6.54 -24.85
C ASN A 288 -1.10 7.71 -24.56
N ALA A 289 -1.19 8.18 -23.32
CA ALA A 289 -2.02 9.34 -22.97
C ALA A 289 -1.53 10.63 -23.65
N LEU A 290 -0.21 10.82 -23.77
CA LEU A 290 0.37 11.96 -24.49
C LEU A 290 0.04 11.94 -25.98
N THR A 291 0.02 10.77 -26.62
CA THR A 291 -0.37 10.65 -28.04
C THR A 291 -1.79 11.13 -28.27
N ALA A 292 -2.72 10.85 -27.35
CA ALA A 292 -4.08 11.39 -27.44
C ALA A 292 -4.11 12.92 -27.38
N LYS A 293 -3.28 13.56 -26.54
CA LYS A 293 -3.19 15.03 -26.49
C LYS A 293 -2.66 15.63 -27.79
N LEU A 294 -1.79 14.91 -28.50
CA LEU A 294 -1.17 15.36 -29.74
C LEU A 294 -2.03 15.03 -30.98
N ASN A 295 -2.83 13.96 -30.93
CA ASN A 295 -3.63 13.46 -32.05
C ASN A 295 -5.15 13.70 -31.85
N GLU A 296 -5.54 14.93 -31.53
CA GLU A 296 -6.97 15.34 -31.44
C GLU A 296 -7.84 14.48 -30.50
N GLY A 297 -7.24 13.88 -29.46
CA GLY A 297 -7.93 13.04 -28.47
C GLY A 297 -7.88 11.54 -28.77
N LEU A 298 -7.24 11.08 -29.85
CA LEU A 298 -7.15 9.67 -30.21
C LEU A 298 -5.85 9.04 -29.67
N PRO A 299 -5.91 8.19 -28.63
CA PRO A 299 -4.74 7.44 -28.17
C PRO A 299 -4.34 6.35 -29.18
N LEU A 300 -3.07 5.95 -29.17
CA LEU A 300 -2.58 4.82 -29.98
C LEU A 300 -3.24 3.48 -29.60
N VAL A 301 -3.48 3.28 -28.30
CA VAL A 301 -4.16 2.12 -27.73
C VAL A 301 -5.28 2.59 -26.83
N ASP A 302 -6.42 1.90 -26.87
CA ASP A 302 -7.56 2.19 -26.00
C ASP A 302 -7.13 2.26 -24.52
N GLU A 303 -7.37 3.40 -23.88
CA GLU A 303 -6.79 3.68 -22.56
C GLU A 303 -7.34 2.77 -21.44
N PRO A 304 -8.63 2.40 -21.42
CA PRO A 304 -9.13 1.36 -20.50
C PRO A 304 -8.39 0.03 -20.64
N LEU A 305 -8.01 -0.37 -21.85
CA LEU A 305 -7.19 -1.56 -22.08
C LEU A 305 -5.78 -1.37 -21.50
N VAL A 306 -5.15 -0.21 -21.71
CA VAL A 306 -3.85 0.12 -21.10
C VAL A 306 -3.91 0.05 -19.59
N LEU A 307 -4.99 0.56 -18.97
CA LEU A 307 -5.22 0.48 -17.53
C LEU A 307 -5.42 -0.95 -17.03
N LEU A 308 -6.17 -1.77 -17.76
CA LEU A 308 -6.34 -3.19 -17.44
C LEU A 308 -4.99 -3.93 -17.51
N LEU A 309 -4.18 -3.67 -18.53
CA LEU A 309 -2.85 -4.25 -18.68
C LEU A 309 -1.89 -3.79 -17.58
N TYR A 310 -1.94 -2.51 -17.17
CA TYR A 310 -1.20 -2.01 -16.02
C TYR A 310 -1.57 -2.76 -14.73
N CYS A 311 -2.87 -2.93 -14.48
CA CYS A 311 -3.36 -3.67 -13.32
C CYS A 311 -2.93 -5.15 -13.38
N ALA A 312 -3.07 -5.81 -14.52
CA ALA A 312 -2.64 -7.20 -14.69
C ALA A 312 -1.12 -7.37 -14.49
N TYR A 313 -0.33 -6.44 -15.03
CA TYR A 313 1.12 -6.40 -14.87
C TYR A 313 1.53 -6.29 -13.40
N THR A 314 0.99 -5.32 -12.68
CA THR A 314 1.35 -5.05 -11.27
C THR A 314 0.91 -6.17 -10.33
N VAL A 315 -0.30 -6.73 -10.54
CA VAL A 315 -0.78 -7.92 -9.82
C VAL A 315 0.13 -9.12 -10.08
N GLY A 316 0.43 -9.40 -11.35
CA GLY A 316 1.30 -10.51 -11.75
C GLY A 316 2.71 -10.37 -11.14
N LEU A 317 3.27 -9.16 -11.19
CA LEU A 317 4.57 -8.84 -10.60
C LEU A 317 4.58 -9.10 -9.09
N TYR A 318 3.56 -8.62 -8.36
CA TYR A 318 3.46 -8.82 -6.93
C TYR A 318 3.29 -10.29 -6.56
N LEU A 319 2.41 -11.02 -7.25
CA LEU A 319 2.19 -12.45 -6.99
C LEU A 319 3.45 -13.27 -7.26
N HIS A 320 4.16 -12.97 -8.36
CA HIS A 320 5.44 -13.59 -8.66
C HIS A 320 6.47 -13.31 -7.56
N PHE A 321 6.57 -12.06 -7.10
CA PHE A 321 7.45 -11.67 -6.00
C PHE A 321 7.10 -12.41 -4.70
N ALA A 322 5.84 -12.37 -4.27
CA ALA A 322 5.39 -12.98 -3.04
C ALA A 322 5.64 -14.50 -3.04
N THR A 323 5.27 -15.19 -4.11
CA THR A 323 5.47 -16.64 -4.23
C THR A 323 6.94 -17.04 -4.27
N SER A 324 7.77 -16.29 -5.01
CA SER A 324 9.22 -16.54 -5.09
C SER A 324 9.90 -16.38 -3.73
N VAL A 325 9.65 -15.26 -3.03
CA VAL A 325 10.27 -15.01 -1.72
C VAL A 325 9.79 -16.00 -0.67
N ILE A 326 8.50 -16.37 -0.68
CA ILE A 326 7.99 -17.44 0.21
C ILE A 326 8.74 -18.75 -0.04
N HIS A 327 8.97 -19.10 -1.31
CA HIS A 327 9.68 -20.33 -1.68
C HIS A 327 11.15 -20.30 -1.26
N GLU A 328 11.83 -19.17 -1.49
CA GLU A 328 13.24 -18.97 -1.12
C GLU A 328 13.43 -19.03 0.40
N ILE A 329 12.62 -18.29 1.17
CA ILE A 329 12.71 -18.30 2.64
C ILE A 329 12.35 -19.68 3.19
N LYS A 330 11.34 -20.36 2.62
CA LYS A 330 11.01 -21.74 2.96
C LYS A 330 12.24 -22.65 2.79
N ASN A 331 12.88 -22.61 1.62
CA ASN A 331 14.00 -23.48 1.32
C ASN A 331 15.21 -23.15 2.20
N ALA A 332 15.44 -21.87 2.48
CA ALA A 332 16.58 -21.42 3.27
C ALA A 332 16.43 -21.72 4.78
N LEU A 333 15.22 -21.57 5.33
CA LEU A 333 14.97 -21.73 6.77
C LEU A 333 14.33 -23.07 7.16
N GLY A 334 13.78 -23.83 6.20
CA GLY A 334 13.02 -25.04 6.46
C GLY A 334 11.65 -24.80 7.10
N ILE A 335 11.08 -23.60 6.92
CA ILE A 335 9.78 -23.20 7.47
C ILE A 335 8.71 -23.14 6.39
N TYR A 336 7.45 -23.34 6.74
CA TYR A 336 6.32 -23.29 5.81
C TYR A 336 5.45 -22.09 6.10
N CYS A 337 5.00 -21.37 5.07
CA CYS A 337 4.18 -20.16 5.23
C CYS A 337 2.89 -20.43 6.04
N PHE A 338 2.16 -21.49 5.71
CA PHE A 338 0.86 -21.82 6.34
C PHE A 338 0.92 -23.07 7.23
N ARG A 339 2.08 -23.39 7.83
CA ARG A 339 2.21 -24.53 8.75
C ARG A 339 3.25 -24.25 9.82
N ILE A 340 2.90 -24.57 11.07
CA ILE A 340 3.84 -24.45 12.20
C ILE A 340 4.86 -25.59 12.14
N THR A 341 6.13 -25.27 11.94
CA THR A 341 7.25 -26.22 12.02
C THR A 341 7.69 -26.42 13.47
N ARG A 342 7.95 -27.67 13.89
CA ARG A 342 8.44 -27.98 15.25
C ARG A 342 9.93 -27.61 15.43
N LYS A 343 10.28 -27.14 16.64
CA LYS A 343 11.57 -26.54 17.05
C LYS A 343 12.84 -27.36 16.71
N GLU A 344 12.76 -28.69 16.71
CA GLU A 344 13.92 -29.57 16.45
C GLU A 344 14.42 -29.50 15.00
N ALA A 345 13.55 -29.20 14.03
CA ALA A 345 13.93 -29.05 12.62
C ALA A 345 14.61 -27.69 12.34
N TYR A 346 14.18 -26.63 13.02
CA TYR A 346 14.66 -25.25 12.85
C TYR A 346 16.08 -25.03 13.42
N ARG A 347 16.44 -25.73 14.50
CA ARG A 347 17.78 -25.58 15.12
C ARG A 347 18.89 -26.21 14.28
N LYS A 348 18.59 -27.20 13.41
CA LYS A 348 19.55 -27.79 12.46
C LYS A 348 19.81 -26.88 11.25
N SER A 349 18.82 -26.13 10.76
CA SER A 349 19.00 -25.23 9.61
C SER A 349 19.80 -23.98 9.97
N HIS A 350 19.67 -23.44 11.19
CA HIS A 350 20.42 -22.26 11.62
C HIS A 350 21.94 -22.45 11.74
N ILE A 351 22.42 -23.66 12.05
CA ILE A 351 23.86 -23.97 12.11
C ILE A 351 24.50 -23.92 10.71
N ILE A 352 23.71 -24.10 9.65
CA ILE A 352 24.15 -24.05 8.25
C ILE A 352 24.06 -22.60 7.70
N PHE A 353 23.22 -21.76 8.31
CA PHE A 353 22.84 -20.44 7.80
C PHE A 353 23.94 -19.35 7.93
N GLY A 354 24.85 -19.51 8.90
CA GLY A 354 25.96 -18.55 9.13
C GLY A 354 26.94 -18.40 7.96
N HIS A 355 26.96 -19.36 7.01
CA HIS A 355 27.80 -19.32 5.81
C HIS A 355 27.08 -18.83 4.55
N TRP A 356 25.75 -18.62 4.56
CA TRP A 356 24.94 -18.48 3.33
C TRP A 356 24.40 -17.08 3.01
N LEU A 357 24.58 -16.09 3.90
CA LEU A 357 24.27 -14.67 3.61
C LEU A 357 25.00 -14.14 2.34
N PHE A 358 26.04 -14.83 1.89
CA PHE A 358 26.78 -14.53 0.66
C PHE A 358 26.10 -15.02 -0.64
N ASN A 359 25.27 -16.08 -0.59
CA ASN A 359 24.68 -16.67 -1.80
C ASN A 359 23.30 -16.11 -2.16
N LEU A 360 22.58 -15.52 -1.19
CA LEU A 360 21.39 -14.71 -1.51
C LEU A 360 21.79 -13.47 -2.34
N PHE A 361 22.98 -12.93 -2.09
CA PHE A 361 23.61 -11.89 -2.91
C PHE A 361 23.80 -12.36 -4.36
N LEU A 362 24.26 -13.60 -4.60
CA LEU A 362 24.47 -14.15 -5.95
C LEU A 362 23.17 -14.39 -6.73
N ILE A 363 22.10 -14.83 -6.06
CA ILE A 363 20.80 -15.05 -6.71
C ILE A 363 20.12 -13.70 -6.99
N HIS A 364 20.31 -12.71 -6.12
CA HIS A 364 19.93 -11.33 -6.40
C HIS A 364 20.73 -10.73 -7.58
N THR A 365 21.99 -11.13 -7.78
CA THR A 365 22.75 -10.79 -8.99
C THR A 365 22.17 -11.45 -10.24
N LEU A 366 21.56 -12.63 -10.16
CA LEU A 366 20.90 -13.29 -11.31
C LEU A 366 19.53 -12.68 -11.65
N ILE A 367 18.78 -12.23 -10.64
CA ILE A 367 17.52 -11.48 -10.84
C ILE A 367 17.81 -10.04 -11.32
N ASN A 368 18.89 -9.41 -10.84
CA ASN A 368 19.34 -8.12 -11.36
C ASN A 368 20.00 -8.24 -12.75
N ALA A 369 20.72 -9.33 -13.04
CA ALA A 369 21.35 -9.55 -14.35
C ALA A 369 20.31 -9.78 -15.46
N THR A 370 19.13 -10.32 -15.15
CA THR A 370 18.03 -10.40 -16.11
C THR A 370 17.34 -9.05 -16.33
N SER A 371 17.35 -8.13 -15.34
CA SER A 371 16.89 -6.74 -15.53
C SER A 371 17.92 -5.83 -16.21
N ASP A 372 19.22 -6.05 -15.99
CA ASP A 372 20.30 -5.27 -16.63
C ASP A 372 20.47 -5.65 -18.12
N PHE A 373 20.10 -6.88 -18.51
CA PHE A 373 20.05 -7.29 -19.92
C PHE A 373 18.96 -6.57 -20.72
N PHE A 374 17.86 -6.15 -20.06
CA PHE A 374 16.80 -5.37 -20.69
C PHE A 374 17.09 -3.86 -20.77
N PHE A 375 18.01 -3.35 -19.95
CA PHE A 375 18.38 -1.92 -19.95
C PHE A 375 19.53 -1.57 -20.92
N PHE A 376 20.26 -2.56 -21.45
CA PHE A 376 21.38 -2.34 -22.40
C PHE A 376 21.15 -2.91 -23.81
N SER A 377 19.92 -3.33 -24.12
CA SER A 377 19.56 -3.78 -25.47
C SER A 377 18.29 -3.09 -25.97
N PHE A 378 18.31 -1.76 -26.01
CA PHE A 378 17.57 -0.92 -26.96
C PHE A 378 18.25 0.45 -27.10
#